data_AF-Q39583-F1
#
_entry.id   AF-Q39583-F1
#
_cell.length_a   1.000
_cell.length_b   1.000
_cell.length_c   1.000
_cell.angle_alpha   90.00
_cell.angle_beta   90.00
_cell.angle_gamma   90.00
#
_symmetry.space_group_name_H-M   'P 1'
#
loop_
_entity.id
_entity.type
_entity.pdbx_description
1 polymer ?
#
loop_
_entity_poly.entity_id
_entity_poly.type
_entity_poly.pdbx_seq_one_letter_code
_entity_poly.pdbx_strand_id
1 'polypeptide(L)'
;MSGLNKFIYVGLVISQLLTLAAYVVVTAGAALLQKKANTLTLFDTQEGIDKYTPVYKEVFTATTYIIAYPQQPQYQFQYQWWIIQFELFVFLLTAACTVFPSIIKRMRPVALTFIASALVLVMDNINAIFFLLRNETAKAVFDDYRIATAQAGLIMVGVANGLTIFFLGSYDAEESHAMPNVHVTSDGATKV
;
A
#
# COMPACT_ATOMS: atom_id res chain seq x y z
N MET A 1 -9.59 7.54 -28.07
CA MET A 1 -9.03 7.97 -26.76
C MET A 1 -8.66 9.43 -26.85
N SER A 2 -9.41 10.30 -26.17
CA SER A 2 -9.18 11.75 -26.16
C SER A 2 -7.83 12.12 -25.53
N GLY A 3 -7.38 13.36 -25.75
CA GLY A 3 -6.17 13.89 -25.10
C GLY A 3 -6.24 13.86 -23.57
N LEU A 4 -7.43 14.07 -23.01
CA LEU A 4 -7.68 13.99 -21.57
C LEU A 4 -7.50 12.57 -21.04
N ASN A 5 -8.07 11.57 -21.72
CA ASN A 5 -7.92 10.17 -21.33
C ASN A 5 -6.47 9.67 -21.44
N LYS A 6 -5.72 10.15 -22.44
CA LYS A 6 -4.27 9.87 -22.54
C LYS A 6 -3.50 10.46 -21.35
N PHE A 7 -3.80 11.70 -20.96
CA PHE A 7 -3.18 12.35 -19.81
C PHE A 7 -3.50 11.59 -18.50
N ILE A 8 -4.77 11.22 -18.28
CA ILE A 8 -5.20 10.47 -17.11
C ILE A 8 -4.52 9.10 -17.05
N TYR A 9 -4.41 8.41 -18.18
CA TYR A 9 -3.71 7.13 -18.26
C TYR A 9 -2.21 7.26 -17.95
N VAL A 10 -1.54 8.30 -18.45
CA VAL A 10 -0.13 8.58 -18.10
C VAL A 10 0.01 8.85 -16.60
N GLY A 11 -0.90 9.64 -16.02
CA GLY A 11 -0.95 9.88 -14.58
C GLY A 11 -1.12 8.58 -13.78
N LEU A 12 -1.98 7.69 -14.24
CA LEU A 12 -2.20 6.37 -13.64
C LEU A 12 -0.94 5.48 -13.74
N VAL A 13 -0.23 5.50 -14.87
CA VAL A 13 1.05 4.75 -15.01
C VAL A 13 2.09 5.29 -14.03
N ILE A 14 2.23 6.61 -13.93
CA ILE A 14 3.16 7.25 -12.98
C ILE A 14 2.80 6.92 -11.53
N SER A 15 1.51 6.96 -11.18
CA SER A 15 1.06 6.63 -9.83
C SER A 15 1.40 5.19 -9.47
N GLN A 16 1.22 4.23 -10.39
CA GLN A 16 1.59 2.83 -10.16
C GLN A 16 3.11 2.62 -10.02
N LEU A 17 3.93 3.34 -10.79
CA LEU A 17 5.40 3.29 -10.62
C LEU A 17 5.83 3.84 -9.25
N LEU A 18 5.20 4.94 -8.81
CA LEU A 18 5.42 5.50 -7.48
C LEU A 18 4.98 4.52 -6.40
N THR A 19 3.82 3.87 -6.58
CA THR A 19 3.32 2.84 -5.66
C THR A 19 4.31 1.67 -5.54
N LEU A 20 4.87 1.21 -6.66
CA LEU A 20 5.91 0.16 -6.64
C LEU A 20 7.13 0.58 -5.82
N ALA A 21 7.66 1.79 -6.07
CA ALA A 21 8.81 2.32 -5.32
C ALA A 21 8.48 2.47 -3.83
N ALA A 22 7.26 2.93 -3.50
CA ALA A 22 6.79 3.06 -2.13
C ALA A 22 6.76 1.70 -1.41
N TYR A 23 6.29 0.64 -2.07
CA TYR A 23 6.29 -0.71 -1.48
C TYR A 23 7.69 -1.25 -1.24
N VAL A 24 8.67 -0.94 -2.10
CA VAL A 24 10.07 -1.31 -1.86
C VAL A 24 10.57 -0.68 -0.57
N VAL A 25 10.32 0.63 -0.37
CA VAL A 25 10.78 1.36 0.81
C VAL A 25 10.05 0.92 2.07
N VAL A 26 8.73 0.73 2.04
CA VAL A 26 7.96 0.29 3.21
C VAL A 26 8.32 -1.14 3.62
N THR A 27 8.55 -2.03 2.65
CA THR A 27 8.99 -3.42 2.89
C THR A 27 10.38 -3.42 3.53
N ALA A 28 11.30 -2.59 3.05
CA ALA A 28 12.63 -2.45 3.65
C ALA A 28 12.55 -1.90 5.08
N GLY A 29 11.76 -0.86 5.31
CA GLY A 29 11.54 -0.30 6.65
C GLY A 29 10.94 -1.31 7.63
N ALA A 30 9.89 -2.02 7.21
CA ALA A 30 9.26 -3.08 8.01
C ALA A 30 10.23 -4.24 8.30
N ALA A 31 11.09 -4.62 7.34
CA ALA A 31 12.11 -5.64 7.53
C ALA A 31 13.17 -5.22 8.55
N LEU A 32 13.58 -3.94 8.52
CA LEU A 32 14.52 -3.40 9.50
C LEU A 32 13.93 -3.42 10.92
N LEU A 33 12.66 -3.02 11.07
CA LEU A 33 11.95 -3.06 12.37
C LEU A 33 11.77 -4.49 12.88
N GLN A 34 11.31 -5.40 12.02
CA GLN A 34 11.12 -6.81 12.38
C GLN A 34 12.45 -7.50 12.72
N LYS A 35 13.50 -7.26 11.94
CA LYS A 35 14.84 -7.79 12.24
C LYS A 35 15.31 -7.35 13.61
N LYS A 36 15.09 -6.09 13.98
CA LYS A 36 15.44 -5.60 15.31
C LYS A 36 14.58 -6.23 16.40
N ALA A 37 13.26 -6.35 16.18
CA ALA A 37 12.35 -7.02 17.11
C ALA A 37 12.78 -8.47 17.38
N ASN A 38 13.20 -9.21 16.35
CA ASN A 38 13.67 -10.60 16.47
C ASN A 38 14.93 -10.74 17.33
N THR A 39 15.73 -9.68 17.49
CA THR A 39 16.91 -9.68 18.35
C THR A 39 16.60 -9.34 19.81
N LEU A 40 15.36 -8.97 20.14
CA LEU A 40 14.93 -8.69 21.51
C LEU A 40 14.61 -10.02 22.20
N THR A 41 15.65 -10.79 22.52
CA THR A 41 15.54 -12.08 23.20
C THR A 41 15.25 -11.86 24.68
N LEU A 42 13.96 -11.72 24.99
CA LEU A 42 13.45 -11.69 26.37
C LEU A 42 13.78 -12.97 27.16
N PHE A 43 14.18 -14.07 26.51
CA PHE A 43 14.19 -15.40 27.13
C PHE A 43 15.57 -16.04 27.27
N ASP A 44 16.63 -15.38 26.81
CA ASP A 44 17.97 -15.99 26.78
C ASP A 44 18.83 -15.63 28.00
N THR A 45 18.61 -14.46 28.62
CA THR A 45 19.40 -14.00 29.79
C THR A 45 18.58 -13.09 30.71
N GLN A 46 18.89 -13.08 32.03
CA GLN A 46 18.28 -12.17 33.00
C GLN A 46 18.52 -10.69 32.67
N GLU A 47 19.71 -10.36 32.16
CA GLU A 47 20.04 -9.02 31.68
C GLU A 47 19.17 -8.58 30.50
N GLY A 48 18.89 -9.49 29.57
CA GLY A 48 17.93 -9.28 28.47
C GLY A 48 16.50 -9.08 28.97
N ILE A 49 16.09 -9.84 29.99
CA ILE A 49 14.78 -9.68 30.65
C ILE A 49 14.64 -8.26 31.19
N ASP A 50 15.57 -7.83 32.03
CA ASP A 50 15.47 -6.53 32.70
C ASP A 50 15.53 -5.36 31.70
N LYS A 51 16.34 -5.50 30.65
CA LYS A 51 16.51 -4.48 29.62
C LYS A 51 15.31 -4.36 28.68
N TYR A 52 14.69 -5.47 28.29
CA TYR A 52 13.66 -5.47 27.24
C TYR A 52 12.23 -5.58 27.76
N THR A 53 12.02 -5.91 29.04
CA THR A 53 10.68 -5.90 29.66
C THR A 53 9.93 -4.57 29.50
N PRO A 54 10.56 -3.38 29.67
CA PRO A 54 9.88 -2.10 29.45
C PRO A 54 9.38 -1.96 28.02
N VAL A 55 10.16 -2.42 27.05
CA VAL A 55 9.82 -2.38 25.62
C VAL A 55 8.58 -3.22 25.34
N TYR A 56 8.54 -4.45 25.86
CA TYR A 56 7.37 -5.31 25.67
C TYR A 56 6.11 -4.76 26.33
N LYS A 57 6.25 -4.18 27.53
CA LYS A 57 5.11 -3.55 28.22
C LYS A 57 4.63 -2.30 27.48
N GLU A 58 5.51 -1.36 27.17
CA GLU A 58 5.15 -0.05 26.65
C GLU A 58 4.86 -0.07 25.15
N VAL A 59 5.64 -0.82 24.36
CA VAL A 59 5.56 -0.79 22.89
C VAL A 59 4.64 -1.88 22.34
N PHE A 60 4.57 -3.05 22.99
CA PHE A 60 3.83 -4.20 22.45
C PHE A 60 2.54 -4.55 23.22
N THR A 61 2.42 -4.15 24.50
CA THR A 61 1.27 -4.56 25.33
C THR A 61 0.35 -3.39 25.69
N ALA A 62 0.88 -2.21 25.96
CA ALA A 62 0.10 -1.05 26.42
C ALA A 62 -0.54 -0.23 25.30
N THR A 63 -0.18 -0.50 24.04
CA THR A 63 -0.65 0.25 22.87
C THR A 63 -1.79 -0.46 22.16
N THR A 64 -2.70 0.30 21.57
CA THR A 64 -3.73 -0.22 20.66
C THR A 64 -3.28 -0.18 19.20
N TYR A 65 -2.16 0.49 18.89
CA TYR A 65 -1.69 0.71 17.51
C TYR A 65 -0.81 -0.44 16.98
N ILE A 66 -0.28 -1.28 17.87
CA ILE A 66 0.54 -2.44 17.48
C ILE A 66 -0.12 -3.69 18.04
N ILE A 67 -0.60 -4.56 17.14
CA ILE A 67 -1.15 -5.87 17.48
C ILE A 67 -0.02 -6.89 17.53
N ALA A 68 0.60 -6.97 18.70
CA ALA A 68 1.65 -7.91 19.05
C ALA A 68 1.17 -9.37 19.09
N TYR A 69 2.08 -10.31 18.81
CA TYR A 69 1.86 -11.73 19.10
C TYR A 69 2.45 -12.06 20.48
N PRO A 70 1.61 -12.16 21.54
CA PRO A 70 2.09 -12.15 22.92
C PRO A 70 2.95 -13.37 23.28
N GLN A 71 2.74 -14.49 22.61
CA GLN A 71 3.46 -15.74 22.86
C GLN A 71 4.65 -15.95 21.92
N GLN A 72 4.86 -15.06 20.93
CA GLN A 72 5.87 -15.24 19.89
C GLN A 72 6.67 -13.94 19.66
N PRO A 73 7.76 -13.72 20.40
CA PRO A 73 8.58 -12.50 20.33
C PRO A 73 9.14 -12.21 18.92
N GLN A 74 9.34 -13.22 18.08
CA GLN A 74 9.78 -13.03 16.71
C GLN A 74 8.70 -12.51 15.74
N TYR A 75 7.46 -12.28 16.19
CA TYR A 75 6.34 -11.89 15.32
C TYR A 75 5.63 -10.62 15.80
N GLN A 76 6.29 -9.78 16.60
CA GLN A 76 5.67 -8.58 17.18
C GLN A 76 5.12 -7.57 16.15
N PHE A 77 5.66 -7.53 14.92
CA PHE A 77 5.16 -6.69 13.82
C PHE A 77 4.48 -7.50 12.70
N GLN A 78 4.15 -8.77 12.94
CA GLN A 78 3.60 -9.65 11.90
C GLN A 78 2.23 -9.15 11.38
N TYR A 79 1.44 -8.48 12.22
CA TYR A 79 0.18 -7.87 11.78
C TYR A 79 0.40 -6.71 10.79
N GLN A 80 1.35 -5.81 11.08
CA GLN A 80 1.74 -4.72 10.17
C GLN A 80 2.31 -5.27 8.86
N TRP A 81 3.06 -6.37 8.93
CA TRP A 81 3.54 -7.10 7.75
C TRP A 81 2.41 -7.67 6.89
N TRP A 82 1.39 -8.23 7.53
CA TRP A 82 0.22 -8.75 6.83
C TRP A 82 -0.53 -7.64 6.09
N ILE A 83 -0.66 -6.45 6.70
CA ILE A 83 -1.24 -5.29 6.04
C ILE A 83 -0.45 -4.92 4.78
N ILE A 84 0.90 -4.81 4.87
CA ILE A 84 1.74 -4.48 3.70
C ILE A 84 1.58 -5.52 2.58
N GLN A 85 1.47 -6.81 2.92
CA GLN A 85 1.26 -7.87 1.92
C GLN A 85 -0.13 -7.80 1.26
N PHE A 86 -1.18 -7.57 2.05
CA PHE A 86 -2.53 -7.38 1.53
C PHE A 86 -2.60 -6.17 0.59
N GLU A 87 -1.96 -5.07 0.98
CA GLU A 87 -1.85 -3.86 0.17
C GLU A 87 -1.09 -4.10 -1.14
N LEU A 88 0.01 -4.86 -1.10
CA LEU A 88 0.74 -5.26 -2.31
C LEU A 88 -0.16 -6.08 -3.26
N PHE A 89 -0.99 -6.97 -2.74
CA PHE A 89 -1.98 -7.70 -3.55
C PHE A 89 -2.98 -6.75 -4.22
N VAL A 90 -3.51 -5.77 -3.49
CA VAL A 90 -4.40 -4.74 -4.04
C VAL A 90 -3.69 -3.91 -5.12
N PHE A 91 -2.42 -3.57 -4.90
CA PHE A 91 -1.60 -2.91 -5.91
C PHE A 91 -1.50 -3.72 -7.20
N LEU A 92 -1.22 -5.03 -7.12
CA LEU A 92 -1.13 -5.88 -8.30
C LEU A 92 -2.45 -5.90 -9.11
N LEU A 93 -3.61 -5.86 -8.44
CA LEU A 93 -4.90 -5.72 -9.12
C LEU A 93 -5.03 -4.39 -9.86
N THR A 94 -4.57 -3.30 -9.25
CA THR A 94 -4.61 -1.95 -9.87
C THR A 94 -3.55 -1.78 -10.96
N ALA A 95 -2.39 -2.41 -10.83
CA ALA A 95 -1.32 -2.42 -11.81
C ALA A 95 -1.72 -3.22 -13.06
N ALA A 96 -2.47 -4.30 -12.91
CA ALA A 96 -3.03 -5.02 -14.06
C ALA A 96 -3.93 -4.11 -14.92
N CYS A 97 -4.63 -3.15 -14.30
CA CYS A 97 -5.45 -2.18 -15.02
C CYS A 97 -4.60 -1.19 -15.85
N THR A 98 -3.35 -0.90 -15.47
CA THR A 98 -2.46 -0.05 -16.28
C THR A 98 -1.83 -0.81 -17.42
N VAL A 99 -1.44 -2.07 -17.21
CA VAL A 99 -0.88 -2.92 -18.26
C VAL A 99 -1.93 -3.23 -19.34
N PHE A 100 -3.18 -3.43 -18.94
CA PHE A 100 -4.30 -3.75 -19.83
C PHE A 100 -5.36 -2.64 -19.79
N PRO A 101 -5.19 -1.53 -20.53
CA PRO A 101 -6.13 -0.42 -20.47
C PRO A 101 -7.57 -0.78 -20.89
N SER A 102 -7.74 -1.84 -21.70
CA SER A 102 -9.04 -2.34 -22.14
C SER A 102 -9.93 -2.87 -21.00
N ILE A 103 -9.33 -3.36 -19.89
CA ILE A 103 -10.09 -3.89 -18.75
C ILE A 103 -10.43 -2.83 -17.70
N ILE A 104 -9.86 -1.62 -17.81
CA ILE A 104 -10.08 -0.53 -16.83
C ILE A 104 -11.57 -0.30 -16.61
N LYS A 105 -12.38 -0.21 -17.67
CA LYS A 105 -13.83 0.05 -17.55
C LYS A 105 -14.53 -0.96 -16.64
N ARG A 106 -14.17 -2.24 -16.76
CA ARG A 106 -14.80 -3.35 -16.04
C ARG A 106 -14.27 -3.47 -14.62
N MET A 107 -12.96 -3.29 -14.43
CA MET A 107 -12.29 -3.52 -13.16
C MET A 107 -12.26 -2.28 -12.26
N ARG A 108 -12.40 -1.07 -12.81
CA ARG A 108 -12.39 0.21 -12.08
C ARG A 108 -13.21 0.21 -10.79
N PRO A 109 -14.51 -0.16 -10.76
CA PRO A 109 -15.27 -0.12 -9.51
C PRO A 109 -14.67 -1.03 -8.44
N VAL A 110 -14.29 -2.25 -8.83
CA VAL A 110 -13.67 -3.23 -7.92
C VAL A 110 -12.30 -2.74 -7.42
N ALA A 111 -11.46 -2.26 -8.34
CA ALA A 111 -10.14 -1.73 -8.03
C ALA A 111 -10.20 -0.52 -7.09
N LEU A 112 -11.14 0.40 -7.33
CA LEU A 112 -11.37 1.57 -6.46
C LEU A 112 -11.87 1.18 -5.07
N THR A 113 -12.74 0.18 -4.96
CA THR A 113 -13.18 -0.33 -3.66
C THR A 113 -12.02 -0.94 -2.89
N PHE A 114 -11.24 -1.85 -3.52
CA PHE A 114 -10.13 -2.49 -2.84
C PHE A 114 -9.04 -1.51 -2.42
N ILE A 115 -8.66 -0.55 -3.27
CA ILE A 115 -7.64 0.45 -2.92
C ILE A 115 -8.13 1.42 -1.84
N ALA A 116 -9.41 1.79 -1.83
CA ALA A 116 -9.99 2.62 -0.77
C ALA A 116 -10.01 1.87 0.58
N SER A 117 -10.38 0.58 0.57
CA SER A 117 -10.32 -0.27 1.76
C SER A 117 -8.88 -0.47 2.25
N ALA A 118 -7.94 -0.69 1.33
CA ALA A 118 -6.52 -0.81 1.66
C ALA A 118 -5.96 0.47 2.29
N LEU A 119 -6.38 1.65 1.84
CA LEU A 119 -5.94 2.93 2.40
C LEU A 119 -6.27 3.08 3.89
N VAL A 120 -7.37 2.49 4.37
CA VAL A 120 -7.71 2.48 5.80
C VAL A 120 -6.64 1.73 6.60
N LEU A 121 -6.14 0.61 6.06
CA LEU A 121 -5.08 -0.17 6.69
C LEU A 121 -3.72 0.56 6.63
N VAL A 122 -3.44 1.29 5.54
CA VAL A 122 -2.25 2.17 5.45
C VAL A 122 -2.28 3.20 6.59
N MET A 123 -3.43 3.82 6.83
CA MET A 123 -3.58 4.83 7.88
C MET A 123 -3.40 4.23 9.29
N ASP A 124 -3.85 3.00 9.50
CA ASP A 124 -3.62 2.28 10.76
C ASP A 124 -2.11 2.03 10.98
N ASN A 125 -1.41 1.55 9.95
CA ASN A 125 0.05 1.40 9.98
C ASN A 125 0.79 2.74 10.20
N ILE A 126 0.29 3.84 9.61
CA ILE A 126 0.85 5.18 9.83
C ILE A 126 0.70 5.58 11.30
N ASN A 127 -0.45 5.33 11.92
CA ASN A 127 -0.67 5.60 13.34
C ASN A 127 0.28 4.77 14.22
N ALA A 128 0.49 3.49 13.89
CA ALA A 128 1.46 2.63 14.57
C ALA A 128 2.88 3.19 14.51
N ILE A 129 3.33 3.68 13.35
CA ILE A 129 4.65 4.30 13.22
C ILE A 129 4.74 5.64 13.96
N PHE A 130 3.69 6.48 13.92
CA PHE A 130 3.67 7.72 14.71
C PHE A 130 3.75 7.46 16.21
N PHE A 131 3.12 6.38 16.69
CA PHE A 131 3.29 5.93 18.06
C PHE A 131 4.75 5.59 18.36
N LEU A 132 5.42 4.80 17.50
CA LEU A 132 6.84 4.46 17.68
C LEU A 132 7.75 5.69 17.68
N LEU A 133 7.48 6.71 16.85
CA LEU A 133 8.26 7.95 16.81
C LEU A 133 8.10 8.80 18.08
N ARG A 134 6.91 8.75 18.70
CA ARG A 134 6.62 9.52 19.92
C ARG A 134 7.11 8.82 21.18
N ASN A 135 7.29 7.51 21.15
CA ASN A 135 7.70 6.72 22.29
C ASN A 135 9.24 6.66 22.40
N GLU A 136 9.80 7.16 23.50
CA GLU A 136 11.26 7.18 23.71
C GLU A 136 11.87 5.79 23.84
N THR A 137 11.17 4.86 24.52
CA THR A 137 11.55 3.46 24.65
C THR A 137 11.61 2.77 23.29
N ALA A 138 10.66 3.06 22.40
CA ALA A 138 10.67 2.55 21.03
C ALA A 138 11.86 3.09 20.23
N LYS A 139 12.12 4.41 20.27
CA LYS A 139 13.25 5.03 19.58
C LYS A 139 14.60 4.48 20.04
N ALA A 140 14.76 4.31 21.36
CA ALA A 140 15.99 3.78 21.96
C ALA A 140 16.30 2.33 21.51
N VAL A 141 15.28 1.56 21.11
CA VAL A 141 15.44 0.17 20.72
C VAL A 141 15.46 -0.03 19.22
N PHE A 142 14.58 0.65 18.48
CA PHE A 142 14.43 0.46 17.05
C PHE A 142 15.34 1.38 16.22
N ASP A 143 15.94 2.40 16.84
CA ASP A 143 16.69 3.48 16.20
C ASP A 143 15.80 4.36 15.30
N ASP A 144 15.96 5.68 15.41
CA ASP A 144 15.16 6.67 14.68
C ASP A 144 15.16 6.44 13.16
N TYR A 145 16.31 6.02 12.60
CA TYR A 145 16.45 5.81 11.16
C TYR A 145 15.55 4.68 10.64
N ARG A 146 15.34 3.59 11.40
CA ARG A 146 14.50 2.46 10.97
C ARG A 146 13.04 2.87 10.96
N ILE A 147 12.62 3.57 12.02
CA ILE A 147 11.26 4.06 12.17
C ILE A 147 10.96 5.10 11.08
N ALA A 148 11.89 6.04 10.82
CA ALA A 148 11.76 7.03 9.76
C ALA A 148 11.70 6.42 8.35
N THR A 149 12.47 5.35 8.10
CA THR A 149 12.41 4.62 6.81
C THR A 149 11.05 3.98 6.60
N ALA A 150 10.51 3.30 7.63
CA ALA A 150 9.16 2.73 7.57
C ALA A 150 8.08 3.81 7.40
N GLN A 151 8.22 4.95 8.08
CA GLN A 151 7.32 6.10 7.95
C GLN A 151 7.31 6.65 6.53
N ALA A 152 8.49 6.90 5.95
CA ALA A 152 8.61 7.43 4.60
C ALA A 152 7.95 6.49 3.60
N GLY A 153 8.18 5.18 3.73
CA GLY A 153 7.53 4.15 2.93
C GLY A 153 6.00 4.25 2.99
N LEU A 154 5.42 4.26 4.20
CA LEU A 154 3.96 4.33 4.38
C LEU A 154 3.33 5.62 3.85
N ILE A 155 3.99 6.77 4.05
CA ILE A 155 3.51 8.05 3.51
C ILE A 155 3.52 8.00 1.98
N MET A 156 4.59 7.47 1.38
CA MET A 156 4.65 7.30 -0.08
C MET A 156 3.56 6.36 -0.58
N VAL A 157 3.27 5.26 0.11
CA VAL A 157 2.17 4.34 -0.25
C VAL A 157 0.84 5.09 -0.21
N GLY A 158 0.57 5.85 0.86
CA GLY A 158 -0.65 6.64 1.00
C GLY A 158 -0.82 7.66 -0.14
N VAL A 159 0.23 8.41 -0.48
CA VAL A 159 0.22 9.38 -1.58
C VAL A 159 0.00 8.69 -2.93
N ALA A 160 0.73 7.61 -3.21
CA ALA A 160 0.66 6.92 -4.48
C ALA A 160 -0.70 6.23 -4.70
N ASN A 161 -1.28 5.67 -3.64
CA ASN A 161 -2.63 5.12 -3.67
C ASN A 161 -3.69 6.21 -3.86
N GLY A 162 -3.54 7.38 -3.22
CA GLY A 162 -4.41 8.53 -3.44
C GLY A 162 -4.39 9.02 -4.89
N LEU A 163 -3.20 9.13 -5.49
CA LEU A 163 -3.05 9.46 -6.91
C LEU A 163 -3.70 8.41 -7.82
N THR A 164 -3.52 7.12 -7.49
CA THR A 164 -4.15 6.02 -8.24
C THR A 164 -5.67 6.11 -8.19
N ILE A 165 -6.26 6.39 -7.02
CA ILE A 165 -7.72 6.60 -6.87
C ILE A 165 -8.18 7.75 -7.75
N PHE A 166 -7.46 8.87 -7.74
CA PHE A 166 -7.79 10.04 -8.54
C PHE A 166 -7.77 9.72 -10.03
N PHE A 167 -6.65 9.22 -10.57
CA PHE A 167 -6.53 8.95 -12.00
C PHE A 167 -7.45 7.81 -12.46
N LEU A 168 -7.56 6.73 -11.68
CA LEU A 168 -8.44 5.61 -12.03
C LEU A 168 -9.92 6.00 -11.94
N GLY A 169 -10.28 6.84 -10.97
CA GLY A 169 -11.64 7.39 -10.80
C GLY A 169 -12.04 8.36 -11.89
N SER A 170 -11.10 9.20 -12.35
CA SER A 170 -11.33 10.17 -13.43
C SER A 170 -11.27 9.57 -14.84
N TYR A 171 -10.79 8.33 -14.99
CA TYR A 171 -10.66 7.70 -16.31
C TYR A 171 -12.04 7.47 -16.95
N ASP A 172 -12.35 8.16 -18.04
CA ASP A 172 -13.64 8.03 -18.71
C ASP A 172 -13.58 7.04 -19.88
N ALA A 173 -14.38 5.98 -19.80
CA ALA A 173 -14.33 4.90 -20.77
C ALA A 173 -15.23 5.14 -22.00
N GLU A 174 -16.14 6.12 -21.99
CA GLU A 174 -17.09 6.33 -23.10
C GLU A 174 -16.42 6.84 -24.39
N GLU A 175 -15.33 7.59 -24.30
CA GLU A 175 -14.57 8.07 -25.47
C GLU A 175 -13.58 7.05 -26.07
N SER A 176 -13.51 5.84 -25.51
CA SER A 176 -12.66 4.76 -26.01
C SER A 176 -13.39 3.84 -27.02
N HIS A 177 -14.72 3.96 -27.13
CA HIS A 177 -15.57 3.21 -28.05
C HIS A 177 -16.19 4.06 -29.17
N ALA A 178 -15.54 5.15 -29.60
CA ALA A 178 -15.80 5.70 -30.93
C ALA A 178 -15.19 4.77 -31.99
N MET A 179 -15.76 3.56 -32.16
CA MET A 179 -15.66 2.90 -33.45
C MET A 179 -16.42 3.78 -34.44
N PRO A 180 -15.92 3.96 -35.68
CA PRO A 180 -16.70 4.65 -36.70
C PRO A 180 -18.00 3.86 -36.84
N ASN A 181 -19.14 4.51 -36.59
CA ASN A 181 -20.43 3.99 -37.01
C ASN A 181 -20.30 3.74 -38.51
N VAL A 182 -20.17 2.47 -38.89
CA VAL A 182 -20.42 2.05 -40.27
C VAL A 182 -21.88 2.39 -40.48
N HIS A 183 -22.10 3.48 -41.20
CA HIS A 183 -23.40 3.82 -41.72
C HIS A 183 -23.75 2.69 -42.69
N VAL A 184 -24.51 1.70 -42.22
CA VAL A 184 -25.18 0.76 -43.11
C VAL A 184 -26.25 1.59 -43.79
N THR A 185 -25.88 2.21 -44.91
CA THR A 185 -26.85 2.78 -45.84
C THR A 185 -27.67 1.61 -46.36
N SER A 186 -28.97 1.66 -46.08
CA SER A 186 -29.96 0.70 -46.53
C SER A 186 -30.25 0.86 -48.03
N ASP A 187 -29.23 0.90 -48.87
CA ASP A 187 -29.43 1.00 -50.31
C ASP A 187 -29.16 -0.37 -50.93
N GLY A 188 -30.26 -1.11 -51.05
CA GLY A 188 -30.34 -2.26 -51.92
C GLY A 188 -30.10 -1.88 -53.38
N ALA A 189 -29.46 -2.80 -54.09
CA ALA A 189 -29.26 -2.85 -55.55
C ALA A 189 -28.37 -1.73 -56.13
N THR A 190 -27.30 -2.05 -56.88
CA THR A 190 -27.45 -2.61 -58.23
C THR A 190 -26.17 -3.28 -58.78
N LYS A 191 -26.39 -4.03 -59.86
CA LYS A 191 -25.54 -4.99 -60.56
C LYS A 191 -24.41 -4.40 -61.43
N VAL A 192 -23.47 -5.33 -61.72
CA VAL A 192 -22.37 -5.39 -62.71
C VAL A 192 -21.14 -4.56 -62.40
#